data_AF-G4TXH1-F1
#
_entry.id   AF-G4TXH1-F1
#
_cell.length_a   1.000
_cell.length_b   1.000
_cell.length_c   1.000
_cell.angle_alpha   90.00
_cell.angle_beta   90.00
_cell.angle_gamma   90.00
#
_symmetry.space_group_name_H-M   'P 1'
#
loop_
_entity.id
_entity.type
_entity.pdbx_description
1 polymer ?
#
loop_
_entity_poly.entity_id
_entity_poly.type
_entity_poly.pdbx_seq_one_letter_code
_entity_poly.pdbx_strand_id
1 'polypeptide(L)'
;MRVGFFALLFAASALLASAAPLPAYVQTQKKHLGAYLDPLLFSPVVVSATHAQWVAYHNRESTYHDAQADHQLRQAASHARKASRAANSGKHSRAAYHRSAVLEHEGIADYHLNKLRYHEGEAAAHAAQPAHQIWTGHMRRNINELD
;
A
#
# COMPACT_ATOMS: atom_id res chain seq x y z
N MET A 1 -8.90 -34.69 11.77
CA MET A 1 -9.48 -34.36 10.46
C MET A 1 -10.39 -33.14 10.59
N ARG A 2 -9.91 -31.95 10.25
CA ARG A 2 -10.70 -30.73 10.08
C ARG A 2 -10.04 -29.87 9.00
N VAL A 3 -10.02 -30.41 7.79
CA VAL A 3 -9.72 -29.68 6.55
C VAL A 3 -11.10 -29.30 6.01
N GLY A 4 -11.50 -28.04 6.13
CA GLY A 4 -12.86 -27.68 5.67
C GLY A 4 -13.42 -26.32 6.05
N PHE A 5 -12.61 -25.32 6.39
CA PHE A 5 -13.15 -23.96 6.62
C PHE A 5 -12.38 -22.82 5.94
N PHE A 6 -11.25 -23.12 5.28
CA PHE A 6 -10.43 -22.09 4.61
C PHE A 6 -10.64 -22.00 3.09
N ALA A 7 -11.56 -22.79 2.53
CA ALA A 7 -11.79 -22.85 1.08
C ALA A 7 -12.97 -21.99 0.57
N LEU A 8 -13.57 -21.13 1.41
CA LEU A 8 -14.78 -20.38 1.07
C LEU A 8 -14.67 -18.86 1.26
N LEU A 9 -13.43 -18.34 1.30
CA LEU A 9 -13.13 -16.90 1.23
C LEU A 9 -12.14 -16.59 0.10
N PHE A 10 -12.16 -17.42 -0.96
CA PHE A 10 -11.29 -17.30 -2.12
C PHE A 10 -12.02 -16.78 -3.38
N ALA A 11 -13.27 -16.34 -3.27
CA ALA A 11 -14.07 -15.95 -4.42
C ALA A 11 -15.02 -14.78 -4.14
N ALA A 12 -14.48 -13.61 -3.77
CA ALA A 12 -15.16 -12.32 -3.94
C ALA A 12 -14.24 -11.17 -3.51
N SER A 13 -13.29 -10.80 -4.36
CA SER A 13 -12.67 -9.46 -4.30
C SER A 13 -12.27 -9.04 -5.71
N ALA A 14 -13.18 -9.25 -6.66
CA ALA A 14 -13.17 -8.47 -7.89
C ALA A 14 -13.79 -7.10 -7.57
N LEU A 15 -13.14 -6.05 -8.05
CA LEU A 15 -13.61 -4.67 -8.15
C LEU A 15 -13.84 -3.92 -6.83
N LEU A 16 -12.78 -3.30 -6.33
CA LEU A 16 -12.87 -1.87 -6.05
C LEU A 16 -11.48 -1.23 -6.19
N ALA A 17 -11.12 -0.90 -7.44
CA ALA A 17 -10.04 0.02 -7.72
C ALA A 17 -10.47 1.41 -7.25
N SER A 18 -10.24 1.73 -5.97
CA SER A 18 -10.23 3.12 -5.54
C SER A 18 -8.96 3.74 -6.11
N ALA A 19 -9.08 4.36 -7.28
CA ALA A 19 -8.08 5.29 -7.78
C ALA A 19 -8.06 6.50 -6.84
N ALA A 20 -7.37 6.36 -5.72
CA ALA A 20 -6.97 7.51 -4.94
C ALA A 20 -6.01 8.30 -5.86
N PRO A 21 -6.32 9.56 -6.18
CA PRO A 21 -5.38 10.39 -6.93
C PRO A 21 -4.09 10.47 -6.12
N LEU A 22 -2.94 10.35 -6.78
CA LEU A 22 -1.67 10.68 -6.15
C LEU A 22 -1.79 12.09 -5.52
N PRO A 23 -1.10 12.35 -4.41
CA PRO A 23 -0.83 13.73 -4.04
C PRO A 23 -0.15 14.39 -5.25
N ALA A 24 -0.73 15.48 -5.74
CA ALA A 24 -0.21 16.21 -6.89
C ALA A 24 1.29 16.46 -6.67
N TYR A 25 2.14 15.90 -7.54
CA TYR A 25 3.57 16.17 -7.51
C TYR A 25 3.76 17.59 -8.07
N VAL A 26 3.69 18.60 -7.20
CA VAL A 26 4.01 19.98 -7.56
C VAL A 26 5.51 20.07 -7.75
N GLN A 27 5.97 19.83 -8.98
CA GLN A 27 7.34 20.10 -9.36
C GLN A 27 7.49 21.62 -9.49
N THR A 28 7.79 22.29 -8.37
CA THR A 28 8.26 23.69 -8.42
C THR A 28 9.64 23.66 -9.08
N GLN A 29 9.68 23.86 -10.39
CA GLN A 29 10.91 24.16 -11.14
C GLN A 29 11.44 25.53 -10.68
N LYS A 30 12.04 25.60 -9.49
CA LYS A 30 12.98 26.68 -9.15
C LYS A 30 14.31 26.37 -9.83
N LYS A 31 14.37 26.59 -11.15
CA LYS A 31 15.64 26.90 -11.80
C LYS A 31 15.69 28.40 -11.99
N HIS A 32 16.55 29.02 -11.18
CA HIS A 32 17.00 30.39 -11.33
C HIS A 32 17.41 30.67 -12.78
N LEU A 33 16.60 31.41 -13.52
CA LEU A 33 17.08 32.33 -14.55
C LEU A 33 16.02 33.42 -14.68
N GLY A 34 16.39 34.63 -14.26
CA GLY A 34 15.50 35.78 -14.29
C GLY A 34 15.14 36.15 -15.73
N ALA A 35 13.86 36.35 -15.97
CA ALA A 35 13.34 37.27 -16.97
C ALA A 35 11.86 37.51 -16.68
N TYR A 36 11.51 38.79 -16.57
CA TYR A 36 10.17 39.34 -16.60
C TYR A 36 9.23 38.60 -17.57
N LEU A 37 8.14 37.97 -17.10
CA LEU A 37 6.96 37.71 -17.92
C LEU A 37 5.68 37.58 -17.06
N ASP A 38 4.61 38.14 -17.63
CA ASP A 38 3.20 38.30 -17.23
C ASP A 38 2.58 37.46 -16.09
N PRO A 39 1.73 38.06 -15.22
CA PRO A 39 0.97 37.34 -14.19
C PRO A 39 -0.28 36.58 -14.71
N LEU A 40 -0.47 36.44 -16.03
CA LEU A 40 -1.66 35.78 -16.62
C LEU A 40 -1.40 34.40 -17.25
N LEU A 41 -0.19 33.84 -17.14
CA LEU A 41 0.22 32.61 -17.84
C LEU A 41 0.71 31.48 -16.93
N PHE A 42 0.16 31.34 -15.73
CA PHE A 42 0.50 30.22 -14.85
C PHE A 42 -0.74 29.48 -14.35
N SER A 43 -1.48 28.89 -15.29
CA SER A 43 -2.26 27.70 -14.94
C SER A 43 -1.26 26.58 -14.61
N PRO A 44 -1.30 25.97 -13.41
CA PRO A 44 -0.44 24.85 -13.13
C PRO A 44 -0.76 23.74 -14.13
N VAL A 45 0.23 23.37 -14.95
CA VAL A 45 0.13 22.16 -15.77
C VAL A 45 0.04 20.99 -14.80
N VAL A 46 -1.16 20.43 -14.65
CA VAL A 46 -1.36 19.17 -13.95
C VAL A 46 -0.77 18.09 -14.87
N VAL A 47 0.52 17.79 -14.69
CA VAL A 47 1.14 16.67 -15.39
C VAL A 47 0.67 15.39 -14.71
N SER A 48 -0.18 14.63 -15.40
CA SER A 48 -0.59 13.29 -14.95
C SER A 48 0.65 12.41 -14.75
N ALA A 49 0.69 11.65 -13.66
CA ALA A 49 1.80 10.75 -13.38
C ALA A 49 1.90 9.64 -14.45
N THR A 50 3.12 9.39 -14.91
CA THR A 50 3.46 8.31 -15.84
C THR A 50 3.36 6.94 -15.16
N HIS A 51 3.23 5.86 -15.95
CA HIS A 51 3.27 4.50 -15.42
C HIS A 51 4.56 4.20 -14.63
N ALA A 52 5.71 4.71 -15.08
CA ALA A 52 6.97 4.56 -14.34
C ALA A 52 6.93 5.22 -12.95
N GLN A 53 6.28 6.38 -12.81
CA GLN A 53 6.11 7.05 -11.52
C GLN A 53 5.17 6.26 -10.60
N TRP A 54 4.12 5.65 -11.15
CA TRP A 54 3.22 4.76 -10.40
C TRP A 54 3.90 3.47 -9.93
N VAL A 55 4.72 2.83 -10.77
CA VAL A 55 5.56 1.69 -10.37
C VAL A 55 6.47 2.08 -9.22
N ALA A 56 7.17 3.22 -9.32
CA ALA A 56 8.05 3.69 -8.27
C ALA A 56 7.30 4.01 -6.96
N TYR A 57 6.09 4.55 -7.04
CA TYR A 57 5.23 4.77 -5.88
C TYR A 57 4.87 3.45 -5.20
N HIS A 58 4.31 2.50 -5.95
CA HIS A 58 3.89 1.22 -5.38
C HIS A 58 5.04 0.41 -4.81
N ASN A 59 6.23 0.41 -5.44
CA ASN A 59 7.41 -0.24 -4.86
C ASN A 59 7.82 0.37 -3.51
N ARG A 60 7.70 1.70 -3.35
CA ARG A 60 7.96 2.36 -2.05
C ARG A 60 6.92 1.95 -1.01
N GLU A 61 5.64 1.91 -1.37
CA GLU A 61 4.57 1.48 -0.47
C GLU A 61 4.72 0.00 -0.07
N SER A 62 5.08 -0.89 -1.01
CA SER A 62 5.39 -2.29 -0.70
C SER A 62 6.52 -2.40 0.31
N THR A 63 7.63 -1.67 0.10
CA THR A 63 8.77 -1.64 1.03
C THR A 63 8.37 -1.12 2.41
N TYR A 64 7.54 -0.07 2.46
CA TYR A 64 7.02 0.47 3.72
C TYR A 64 6.20 -0.57 4.48
N HIS A 65 5.28 -1.25 3.78
CA HIS A 65 4.43 -2.26 4.39
C HIS A 65 5.20 -3.51 4.81
N ASP A 66 6.23 -3.90 4.08
CA ASP A 66 7.16 -4.96 4.50
C ASP A 66 7.80 -4.62 5.84
N ALA A 67 8.40 -3.43 5.93
CA ALA A 67 9.07 -2.96 7.14
C ALA A 67 8.11 -2.83 8.34
N GLN A 68 6.86 -2.44 8.10
CA GLN A 68 5.83 -2.40 9.15
C GLN A 68 5.44 -3.80 9.60
N ALA A 69 5.21 -4.75 8.70
CA ALA A 69 4.92 -6.13 9.06
C ALA A 69 6.04 -6.72 9.92
N ASP A 70 7.30 -6.54 9.51
CA ASP A 70 8.49 -6.94 10.25
C ASP A 70 8.60 -6.28 11.63
N HIS A 71 8.24 -5.00 11.74
CA HIS A 71 8.20 -4.32 13.03
C HIS A 71 7.17 -4.99 13.96
N GLN A 72 5.96 -5.24 13.47
CA GLN A 72 4.90 -5.84 14.27
C GLN A 72 5.23 -7.27 14.69
N LEU A 73 5.81 -8.09 13.80
CA LEU A 73 6.27 -9.43 14.14
C LEU A 73 7.36 -9.43 15.23
N ARG A 74 8.26 -8.43 15.21
CA ARG A 74 9.26 -8.26 16.29
C ARG A 74 8.60 -7.87 17.62
N GLN A 75 7.55 -7.04 17.60
CA GLN A 75 6.76 -6.72 18.79
C GLN A 75 6.04 -7.96 19.33
N ALA A 76 5.38 -8.73 18.46
CA ALA A 76 4.73 -9.99 18.80
C ALA A 76 5.74 -10.95 19.47
N ALA A 77 6.91 -11.16 18.87
CA ALA A 77 7.97 -11.99 19.46
C ALA A 77 8.44 -11.46 20.84
N SER A 78 8.54 -10.14 21.01
CA SER A 78 8.87 -9.51 22.29
C SER A 78 7.81 -9.80 23.35
N HIS A 79 6.52 -9.68 23.00
CA HIS A 79 5.40 -9.99 23.88
C HIS A 79 5.31 -11.48 24.21
N ALA A 80 5.58 -12.38 23.25
CA ALA A 80 5.65 -13.82 23.49
C ALA A 80 6.71 -14.15 24.57
N ARG A 81 7.92 -13.58 24.46
CA ARG A 81 8.98 -13.75 25.48
C ARG A 81 8.58 -13.20 26.86
N LYS A 82 7.79 -12.12 26.91
CA LYS A 82 7.26 -11.56 28.18
C LYS A 82 6.16 -12.45 28.76
N ALA A 83 5.29 -13.01 27.91
CA ALA A 83 4.24 -13.95 28.31
C ALA A 83 4.84 -15.20 28.99
N SER A 84 5.87 -15.81 28.36
CA SER A 84 6.56 -16.97 28.94
C SER A 84 7.19 -16.65 30.30
N ARG A 85 7.90 -15.51 30.40
CA ARG A 85 8.50 -15.07 31.68
C ARG A 85 7.44 -14.84 32.78
N ALA A 86 6.31 -14.23 32.44
CA ALA A 86 5.23 -14.00 33.38
C ALA A 86 4.57 -15.32 33.83
N ALA A 87 4.33 -16.26 32.91
CA ALA A 87 3.76 -17.57 33.20
C ALA A 87 4.67 -18.37 34.14
N ASN A 88 5.97 -18.41 33.85
CA ASN A 88 6.97 -19.09 34.70
C ASN A 88 7.12 -18.46 36.09
N SER A 89 6.67 -17.22 36.27
CA SER A 89 6.68 -16.50 37.55
C SER A 89 5.34 -16.59 38.31
N GLY A 90 4.39 -17.41 37.85
CA GLY A 90 3.04 -17.51 38.42
C GLY A 90 2.12 -16.31 38.15
N LYS A 91 2.54 -15.35 37.32
CA LYS A 91 1.78 -14.12 37.02
C LYS A 91 0.84 -14.35 35.83
N HIS A 92 -0.15 -15.22 36.00
CA HIS A 92 -0.99 -15.71 34.91
C HIS A 92 -1.80 -14.61 34.21
N SER A 93 -2.36 -13.63 34.93
CA SER A 93 -3.08 -12.51 34.32
C SER A 93 -2.17 -11.66 33.43
N ARG A 94 -0.92 -11.45 33.86
CA ARG A 94 0.09 -10.73 33.06
C ARG A 94 0.52 -11.55 31.83
N ALA A 95 0.61 -12.86 31.96
CA ALA A 95 0.88 -13.75 30.83
C ALA A 95 -0.26 -13.70 29.81
N ALA A 96 -1.53 -13.69 30.26
CA ALA A 96 -2.69 -13.55 29.40
C ALA A 96 -2.68 -12.22 28.63
N TYR A 97 -2.42 -11.10 29.31
CA TYR A 97 -2.26 -9.79 28.67
C TYR A 97 -1.21 -9.81 27.55
N HIS A 98 -0.02 -10.36 27.83
CA HIS A 98 1.03 -10.41 26.81
C HIS A 98 0.65 -11.33 25.64
N ARG A 99 -0.10 -12.42 25.86
CA ARG A 99 -0.61 -13.27 24.78
C ARG A 99 -1.64 -12.55 23.91
N SER A 100 -2.56 -11.78 24.50
CA SER A 100 -3.50 -10.96 23.71
C SER A 100 -2.77 -9.95 22.83
N ALA A 101 -1.72 -9.31 23.35
CA ALA A 101 -0.90 -8.39 22.57
C ALA A 101 -0.10 -9.08 21.45
N VAL A 102 0.26 -10.36 21.58
CA VAL A 102 0.84 -11.13 20.45
C VAL A 102 -0.15 -11.18 19.30
N LEU A 103 -1.40 -11.60 19.58
CA LEU A 103 -2.44 -11.72 18.55
C LEU A 103 -2.76 -10.37 17.89
N GLU A 104 -2.75 -9.29 18.66
CA GLU A 104 -2.94 -7.93 18.13
C GLU A 104 -1.83 -7.56 17.14
N HIS A 105 -0.56 -7.73 17.52
CA HIS A 105 0.57 -7.41 16.65
C HIS A 105 0.62 -8.33 15.41
N GLU A 106 0.29 -9.62 15.55
CA GLU A 106 0.18 -10.54 14.42
C GLU A 106 -0.94 -10.11 13.44
N GLY A 107 -2.10 -9.70 13.95
CA GLY A 107 -3.19 -9.19 13.11
C GLY A 107 -2.81 -7.91 12.35
N ILE A 108 -2.05 -7.00 12.97
CA ILE A 108 -1.54 -5.80 12.30
C ILE A 108 -0.47 -6.17 11.26
N ALA A 109 0.39 -7.16 11.54
CA ALA A 109 1.37 -7.66 10.58
C ALA A 109 0.67 -8.23 9.33
N ASP A 110 -0.37 -9.06 9.51
CA ASP A 110 -1.16 -9.61 8.42
C ASP A 110 -1.81 -8.52 7.56
N TYR A 111 -2.32 -7.45 8.19
CA TYR A 111 -2.83 -6.28 7.47
C TYR A 111 -1.76 -5.65 6.57
N HIS A 112 -0.55 -5.47 7.08
CA HIS A 112 0.54 -4.90 6.31
C HIS A 112 1.02 -5.84 5.19
N LEU A 113 1.08 -7.15 5.42
CA LEU A 113 1.39 -8.13 4.37
C LEU A 113 0.33 -8.16 3.26
N ASN A 114 -0.95 -7.94 3.59
CA ASN A 114 -2.00 -7.78 2.59
C ASN A 114 -1.78 -6.51 1.74
N LYS A 115 -1.40 -5.40 2.38
CA LYS A 115 -1.09 -4.15 1.67
C LYS A 115 0.16 -4.25 0.80
N LEU A 116 1.20 -4.93 1.28
CA LEU A 116 2.38 -5.25 0.49
C LEU A 116 2.01 -5.98 -0.80
N ARG A 117 1.24 -7.08 -0.68
CA ARG A 117 0.80 -7.87 -1.84
C ARG A 117 -0.04 -7.05 -2.82
N TYR A 118 -0.91 -6.19 -2.30
CA TYR A 118 -1.69 -5.27 -3.12
C TYR A 118 -0.77 -4.34 -3.93
N HIS A 119 0.19 -3.67 -3.28
CA HIS A 119 1.07 -2.73 -3.96
C HIS A 119 2.05 -3.42 -4.93
N GLU A 120 2.52 -4.63 -4.63
CA GLU A 120 3.29 -5.42 -5.60
C GLU A 120 2.47 -5.76 -6.85
N GLY A 121 1.19 -6.12 -6.67
CA GLY A 121 0.27 -6.36 -7.78
C GLY A 121 0.04 -5.11 -8.64
N GLU A 122 -0.20 -3.96 -8.02
CA GLU A 122 -0.37 -2.68 -8.74
C GLU A 122 0.92 -2.24 -9.45
N ALA A 123 2.09 -2.43 -8.83
CA ALA A 123 3.38 -2.17 -9.46
C ALA A 123 3.56 -3.04 -10.71
N ALA A 124 3.24 -4.34 -10.63
CA ALA A 124 3.30 -5.24 -11.78
C ALA A 124 2.31 -4.83 -12.88
N ALA A 125 1.09 -4.45 -12.52
CA ALA A 125 0.06 -3.99 -13.46
C ALA A 125 0.51 -2.73 -14.23
N HIS A 126 1.09 -1.75 -13.53
CA HIS A 126 1.62 -0.55 -14.18
C HIS A 126 2.89 -0.81 -15.00
N ALA A 127 3.76 -1.73 -14.57
CA ALA A 127 4.95 -2.11 -15.31
C ALA A 127 4.63 -2.84 -16.63
N ALA A 128 3.49 -3.54 -16.69
CA ALA A 128 3.01 -4.23 -17.88
C ALA A 128 2.36 -3.29 -18.91
N GLN A 129 2.07 -2.04 -18.57
CA GLN A 129 1.45 -1.09 -19.50
C GLN A 129 2.47 -0.61 -20.55
N PRO A 130 2.10 -0.59 -21.85
CA PRO A 130 2.97 -0.02 -22.88
C PRO A 130 3.26 1.46 -22.61
N ALA A 131 4.52 1.88 -22.75
CA ALA A 131 4.95 3.26 -22.45
C ALA A 131 4.22 4.37 -23.24
N HIS A 132 3.48 4.02 -24.29
CA HIS A 132 2.72 4.95 -25.13
C HIS A 132 1.25 5.12 -24.70
N GLN A 133 0.72 4.29 -23.79
CA GLN A 133 -0.58 4.53 -23.17
C GLN A 133 -0.38 5.50 -22.00
N ILE A 134 -0.27 6.78 -22.31
CA ILE A 134 -0.34 7.83 -21.28
C ILE A 134 -1.74 7.72 -20.67
N TRP A 135 -1.82 7.47 -19.36
CA TRP A 135 -3.06 7.58 -18.59
C TRP A 135 -3.45 9.07 -18.54
N THR A 136 -4.05 9.54 -19.63
CA THR A 136 -4.92 10.70 -19.58
C THR A 136 -6.13 10.25 -18.78
N GLY A 137 -6.59 11.05 -17.82
CA GLY A 137 -7.77 10.74 -16.98
C GLY A 137 -9.09 10.60 -17.76
N HIS A 138 -9.02 10.40 -19.09
CA HIS A 138 -10.11 10.21 -20.03
C HIS A 138 -10.25 8.80 -20.57
N MET A 139 -9.41 7.82 -20.21
CA MET A 139 -9.65 6.42 -20.60
C MET A 139 -10.66 5.70 -19.69
N ARG A 140 -11.86 6.29 -19.52
CA ARG A 140 -13.07 5.47 -19.65
C ARG A 140 -13.15 5.19 -21.15
N ARG A 141 -12.98 3.93 -21.57
CA ARG A 141 -13.31 3.57 -22.96
C ARG A 141 -14.71 4.11 -23.24
N ASN A 142 -14.85 4.91 -24.29
CA ASN A 142 -16.14 5.33 -24.78
C ASN A 142 -16.98 4.06 -25.02
N ILE A 143 -18.21 4.00 -24.53
CA ILE A 143 -19.11 2.85 -24.72
C ILE A 143 -19.38 2.55 -26.20
N ASN A 144 -19.09 3.50 -27.10
CA ASN A 144 -19.18 3.34 -28.55
C ASN A 144 -17.95 2.65 -29.19
N GLU A 145 -16.94 2.26 -28.41
CA GLU A 145 -15.77 1.48 -28.88
C GLU A 145 -15.87 -0.01 -28.49
N LEU A 146 -17.06 -0.46 -28.04
CA LEU A 146 -17.31 -1.84 -27.65
C LEU A 146 -18.35 -2.57 -28.53
N ASP A 147 -18.68 -2.07 -29.72
CA ASP A 147 -19.38 -2.80 -30.79
C ASP A 147 -18.89 -2.36 -32.19
#